data_AF-A0A955PNX4-F1
#
_entry.id   AF-A0A955PNX4-F1
#
_cell.length_a   1.000
_cell.length_b   1.000
_cell.length_c   1.000
_cell.angle_alpha   90.00
_cell.angle_beta   90.00
_cell.angle_gamma   90.00
#
_symmetry.space_group_name_H-M   'P 1'
#
loop_
_entity.id
_entity.type
_entity.pdbx_description
1 polymer ?
#
loop_
_entity_poly.entity_id
_entity_poly.type
_entity_poly.pdbx_seq_one_letter_code
_entity_poly.pdbx_strand_id
1 'polypeptide(L)'
;LVDRQDTPNVLGSGMEDDLVDESKAMDVILNAGDVSVHHPNIIHGSNANTSTFRRCGLTIRYIPTTTRITAEEPWPSSFLLRGEAVSGVNHYHEFPKFIDGEHMPFKGCENWK
;
A
#
# COMPACT_ATOMS: atom_id res chain seq x y z
N LEU A 1 -1.97 12.59 -13.68
CA LEU A 1 -0.59 12.06 -13.75
C LEU A 1 -0.16 12.11 -15.20
N VAL A 2 1.07 12.53 -15.45
CA VAL A 2 1.70 12.51 -16.77
C VAL A 2 2.66 11.33 -16.85
N ASP A 3 2.84 10.80 -18.06
CA ASP A 3 3.89 9.82 -18.35
C ASP A 3 5.26 10.48 -18.15
N ARG A 4 6.17 9.80 -17.44
CA ARG A 4 7.50 10.30 -17.09
C ARG A 4 8.54 9.27 -17.51
N GLN A 5 9.03 9.42 -18.73
CA GLN A 5 10.12 8.60 -19.30
C GLN A 5 11.45 9.37 -19.32
N ASP A 6 11.41 10.67 -19.04
CA ASP A 6 12.53 11.60 -18.98
C ASP A 6 13.47 11.33 -17.80
N THR A 7 12.93 10.76 -16.71
CA THR A 7 13.65 10.54 -15.46
C THR A 7 13.39 9.12 -14.94
N PRO A 8 14.42 8.38 -14.50
CA PRO A 8 14.23 7.05 -13.93
C PRO A 8 13.28 7.07 -12.72
N ASN A 9 12.19 6.31 -12.81
CA ASN A 9 11.22 6.17 -11.73
C ASN A 9 10.55 4.78 -11.78
N VAL A 10 9.92 4.38 -10.67
CA VAL A 10 9.35 3.03 -10.52
C VAL A 10 7.93 2.91 -11.12
N LEU A 11 7.23 4.03 -11.31
CA LEU A 11 5.80 4.05 -11.66
C LEU A 11 5.53 4.40 -13.13
N GLY A 12 6.56 4.77 -13.89
CA GLY A 12 6.46 5.33 -15.25
C GLY A 12 5.69 6.65 -15.33
N SER A 13 5.29 7.26 -14.21
CA SER A 13 4.39 8.41 -14.20
C SER A 13 4.57 9.28 -12.96
N GLY A 14 4.18 10.55 -13.07
CA GLY A 14 4.31 11.55 -12.00
C GLY A 14 3.26 12.64 -12.10
N MET A 15 3.28 13.59 -11.16
CA MET A 15 2.52 14.83 -11.31
C MET A 15 3.29 15.82 -12.18
N GLU A 16 2.55 16.79 -12.72
CA GLU A 16 3.15 17.95 -13.39
C GLU A 16 3.78 18.85 -12.33
N ASP A 17 5.00 19.30 -12.60
CA ASP A 17 5.83 19.99 -11.60
C ASP A 17 5.22 21.34 -11.18
N ASP A 18 4.40 21.97 -12.02
CA ASP A 18 3.70 23.23 -11.74
C ASP A 18 2.45 23.05 -10.84
N LEU A 19 1.96 21.83 -10.68
CA LEU A 19 0.84 21.50 -9.79
C LEU A 19 1.28 21.25 -8.34
N VAL A 20 2.60 21.23 -8.08
CA VAL A 20 3.16 20.89 -6.77
C VAL A 20 4.09 22.00 -6.28
N ASP A 21 3.74 22.60 -5.14
CA ASP A 21 4.66 23.48 -4.43
C ASP A 21 5.55 22.65 -3.49
N GLU A 22 6.69 22.20 -4.00
CA GLU A 22 7.63 21.38 -3.22
C GLU A 22 8.20 22.12 -2.01
N SER A 23 8.17 23.46 -1.96
CA SER A 23 8.60 24.21 -0.77
C SER A 23 7.73 23.96 0.47
N LYS A 24 6.52 23.42 0.26
CA LYS A 24 5.58 23.02 1.31
C LYS A 24 5.65 21.52 1.64
N ALA A 25 6.49 20.75 0.94
CA ALA A 25 6.65 19.34 1.20
C ALA A 25 7.21 19.11 2.61
N MET A 26 6.78 18.01 3.23
CA MET A 26 7.30 17.57 4.53
C MET A 26 7.87 16.17 4.41
N ASP A 27 9.10 16.00 4.87
CA ASP A 27 9.75 14.70 4.91
C ASP A 27 9.12 13.79 5.97
N VAL A 28 8.78 12.57 5.54
CA VAL A 28 8.33 11.50 6.45
C VAL A 28 9.51 10.58 6.72
N ILE A 29 10.28 10.90 7.76
CA ILE A 29 11.45 10.12 8.20
C ILE A 29 11.01 9.10 9.25
N LEU A 30 11.29 7.82 8.99
CA LEU A 30 10.83 6.69 9.80
C LEU A 30 11.98 5.74 10.11
N ASN A 31 11.96 5.15 11.31
CA ASN A 31 12.82 4.02 11.65
C ASN A 31 12.20 2.70 11.17
N ALA A 32 12.98 1.62 11.22
CA ALA A 32 12.46 0.29 10.92
C ALA A 32 11.35 -0.10 11.91
N GLY A 33 10.14 -0.34 11.39
CA GLY A 33 8.96 -0.68 12.18
C GLY A 33 8.01 0.50 12.46
N ASP A 34 8.43 1.74 12.18
CA ASP A 34 7.55 2.89 12.28
C ASP A 34 6.49 2.88 11.16
N VAL A 35 5.37 3.54 11.42
CA VAL A 35 4.22 3.59 10.52
C VAL A 35 3.83 5.03 10.25
N SER A 36 3.57 5.35 8.97
CA SER A 36 2.87 6.55 8.56
C SER A 36 1.49 6.19 8.04
N VAL A 37 0.47 6.93 8.47
CA VAL A 37 -0.91 6.77 8.00
C VAL A 37 -1.32 8.07 7.32
N HIS A 38 -1.82 7.96 6.10
CA HIS A 38 -2.28 9.12 5.34
C HIS A 38 -3.50 8.78 4.49
N HIS A 39 -4.26 9.80 4.13
CA HIS A 39 -5.38 9.67 3.21
C HIS A 39 -4.87 9.30 1.80
N PRO A 40 -5.52 8.38 1.05
CA PRO A 40 -5.00 7.91 -0.25
C PRO A 40 -4.81 9.01 -1.30
N ASN A 41 -5.54 10.13 -1.16
CA ASN A 41 -5.47 11.27 -2.07
C ASN A 41 -4.44 12.34 -1.65
N ILE A 42 -3.64 12.12 -0.60
CA ILE A 42 -2.58 13.06 -0.27
C ILE A 42 -1.55 13.10 -1.40
N ILE A 43 -1.06 14.28 -1.74
CA ILE A 43 0.10 14.40 -2.62
C ILE A 43 1.31 13.84 -1.88
N HIS A 44 1.92 12.79 -2.44
CA HIS A 44 3.11 12.16 -1.88
C HIS A 44 4.00 11.60 -2.98
N GLY A 45 5.28 11.46 -2.68
CA GLY A 45 6.29 10.92 -3.57
C GLY A 45 7.52 10.50 -2.80
N SER A 46 8.59 10.17 -3.50
CA SER A 46 9.87 9.92 -2.87
C SER A 46 11.04 10.32 -3.72
N ASN A 47 12.06 10.87 -3.08
CA ASN A 47 13.35 11.14 -3.70
C ASN A 47 14.05 9.84 -4.13
N ALA A 48 14.97 9.97 -5.08
CA ALA A 48 15.84 8.88 -5.49
C ALA A 48 16.67 8.37 -4.30
N ASN A 49 16.77 7.05 -4.16
CA ASN A 49 17.63 6.45 -3.15
C ASN A 49 19.09 6.47 -3.64
N THR A 50 19.91 7.32 -3.05
CA THR A 50 21.34 7.45 -3.37
C THR A 50 22.25 6.61 -2.47
N SER A 51 21.69 5.87 -1.52
CA SER A 51 22.45 5.02 -0.61
C SER A 51 22.74 3.64 -1.20
N THR A 52 23.69 2.92 -0.60
CA THR A 52 24.00 1.52 -0.94
C THR A 52 23.02 0.50 -0.35
N PHE A 53 22.03 0.97 0.42
CA PHE A 53 21.05 0.12 1.09
C PHE A 53 19.68 0.23 0.43
N ARG A 54 18.95 -0.89 0.35
CA ARG A 54 17.57 -0.87 -0.15
C ARG A 54 16.64 -0.23 0.88
N ARG A 55 15.86 0.77 0.45
CA ARG A 55 14.67 1.22 1.17
C ARG A 55 13.49 0.31 0.83
N CYS A 56 12.90 -0.36 1.82
CA CYS A 56 11.75 -1.23 1.65
C CYS A 56 10.61 -0.79 2.58
N GLY A 57 9.39 -0.70 2.05
CA GLY A 57 8.19 -0.37 2.83
C GLY A 57 7.03 -1.28 2.44
N LEU A 58 6.15 -1.56 3.40
CA LEU A 58 4.89 -2.27 3.18
C LEU A 58 3.76 -1.25 3.13
N THR A 59 2.95 -1.28 2.07
CA THR A 59 1.73 -0.47 1.98
C THR A 59 0.51 -1.33 2.26
N ILE A 60 -0.31 -0.92 3.21
CA ILE A 60 -1.61 -1.53 3.51
C ILE A 60 -2.67 -0.47 3.32
N ARG A 61 -3.72 -0.78 2.56
CA ARG A 61 -4.86 0.12 2.33
C ARG A 61 -6.06 -0.39 3.11
N TYR A 62 -6.69 0.49 3.88
CA TYR A 62 -7.91 0.21 4.61
C TYR A 62 -9.06 1.01 4.01
N ILE A 63 -10.21 0.35 3.85
CA ILE A 63 -11.49 0.97 3.48
C ILE A 63 -12.57 0.50 4.46
N PRO A 64 -13.57 1.34 4.78
CA PRO A 64 -14.74 0.86 5.53
C PRO A 64 -15.55 -0.13 4.68
N THR A 65 -16.34 -0.98 5.33
CA THR A 65 -17.16 -2.01 4.65
C THR A 65 -18.27 -1.44 3.76
N THR A 66 -18.52 -0.13 3.87
CA THR A 66 -19.43 0.65 3.01
C THR A 66 -18.81 1.12 1.69
N THR A 67 -17.49 1.03 1.53
CA THR A 67 -16.81 1.44 0.28
C THR A 67 -16.77 0.28 -0.70
N ARG A 68 -17.28 0.49 -1.92
CA ARG A 68 -17.25 -0.50 -3.00
C ARG A 68 -15.90 -0.48 -3.74
N ILE A 69 -15.33 -1.66 -3.96
CA ILE A 69 -14.21 -1.85 -4.89
C ILE A 69 -14.79 -1.99 -6.30
N THR A 70 -14.35 -1.15 -7.23
CA THR A 70 -14.88 -1.12 -8.61
C THR A 70 -13.96 -1.79 -9.63
N ALA A 71 -12.87 -2.41 -9.15
CA ALA A 71 -11.94 -3.16 -9.97
C ALA A 71 -12.41 -4.62 -10.10
N GLU A 72 -11.54 -5.52 -10.58
CA GLU A 72 -11.86 -6.95 -10.67
C GLU A 72 -12.35 -7.51 -9.32
N GLU A 73 -13.43 -8.29 -9.37
CA GLU A 73 -14.05 -8.92 -8.20
C GLU A 73 -13.86 -10.45 -8.20
N PRO A 74 -13.43 -11.05 -7.07
CA PRO A 74 -12.97 -10.37 -5.86
C PRO A 74 -11.58 -9.77 -6.05
N TRP A 75 -11.35 -8.58 -5.49
CA TRP A 75 -10.04 -7.95 -5.54
C TRP A 75 -9.04 -8.77 -4.70
N PRO A 76 -7.83 -9.09 -5.20
CA PRO A 76 -6.94 -10.07 -4.54
C PRO A 76 -6.58 -9.79 -3.07
N SER A 77 -6.73 -8.55 -2.61
CA SER A 77 -6.44 -8.15 -1.23
C SER A 77 -7.67 -7.69 -0.44
N SER A 78 -8.87 -8.09 -0.87
CA SER A 78 -10.13 -7.79 -0.16
C SER A 78 -10.33 -8.73 1.03
N PHE A 79 -9.74 -8.40 2.20
CA PHE A 79 -9.92 -9.16 3.44
C PHE A 79 -10.77 -8.38 4.45
N LEU A 80 -11.73 -9.05 5.10
CA LEU A 80 -12.49 -8.45 6.20
C LEU A 80 -11.67 -8.52 7.50
N LEU A 81 -10.99 -7.43 7.83
CA LEU A 81 -10.08 -7.40 8.98
C LEU A 81 -10.79 -7.14 10.32
N ARG A 82 -11.88 -6.37 10.30
CA ARG A 82 -12.67 -5.98 11.49
C ARG A 82 -14.11 -5.67 11.10
N GLY A 83 -15.04 -5.87 12.03
CA GLY A 83 -16.45 -5.51 11.88
C GLY A 83 -17.24 -6.50 11.04
N GLU A 84 -18.34 -6.03 10.45
CA GLU A 84 -19.27 -6.82 9.64
C GLU A 84 -19.30 -6.34 8.20
N ALA A 85 -19.40 -7.29 7.26
CA ALA A 85 -19.57 -7.00 5.85
C ALA A 85 -20.95 -6.38 5.57
N VAL A 86 -21.01 -5.40 4.68
CA VAL A 86 -22.28 -4.87 4.17
C VAL A 86 -22.71 -5.70 2.97
N SER A 87 -23.91 -6.29 3.06
CA SER A 87 -24.46 -7.14 2.00
C SER A 87 -24.46 -6.42 0.66
N GLY A 88 -23.92 -7.09 -0.37
CA GLY A 88 -23.87 -6.59 -1.75
C GLY A 88 -22.82 -5.51 -2.04
N VAL A 89 -21.96 -5.13 -1.08
CA VAL A 89 -20.92 -4.11 -1.31
C VAL A 89 -19.62 -4.70 -1.85
N ASN A 90 -19.02 -5.68 -1.18
CA ASN A 90 -17.84 -6.40 -1.65
C ASN A 90 -17.92 -7.87 -1.28
N HIS A 91 -17.21 -8.71 -2.05
CA HIS A 91 -16.83 -10.06 -1.63
C HIS A 91 -15.47 -10.02 -0.92
N TYR A 92 -15.35 -10.72 0.20
CA TYR A 92 -14.12 -10.80 0.97
C TYR A 92 -13.54 -12.22 0.89
N HIS A 93 -12.22 -12.32 0.74
CA HIS A 93 -11.50 -13.57 0.77
C HIS A 93 -11.41 -14.14 2.19
N GLU A 94 -11.29 -15.46 2.28
CA GLU A 94 -10.82 -16.13 3.50
C GLU A 94 -9.40 -15.67 3.84
N PHE A 95 -9.05 -15.68 5.12
CA PHE A 95 -7.69 -15.37 5.53
C PHE A 95 -6.71 -16.39 4.93
N PRO A 96 -5.56 -15.95 4.40
CA PRO A 96 -4.58 -16.84 3.81
C PRO A 96 -4.01 -17.79 4.86
N LYS A 97 -3.73 -19.03 4.46
CA LYS A 97 -3.09 -20.01 5.34
C LYS A 97 -1.57 -19.92 5.24
N PHE A 98 -0.88 -20.26 6.33
CA PHE A 98 0.55 -20.42 6.36
C PHE A 98 0.95 -21.78 5.77
N ILE A 99 1.82 -21.78 4.76
CA ILE A 99 2.32 -22.98 4.10
C ILE A 99 3.80 -23.13 4.42
N ASP A 100 4.13 -24.21 5.15
CA ASP A 100 5.51 -24.51 5.55
C ASP A 100 6.39 -24.82 4.33
N GLY A 101 7.59 -24.25 4.28
CA GLY A 101 8.50 -24.35 3.14
C GLY A 101 8.21 -23.39 1.98
N GLU A 102 7.03 -22.76 1.92
CA GLU A 102 6.69 -21.74 0.92
C GLU A 102 6.72 -20.31 1.49
N HIS A 103 6.12 -20.12 2.66
CA HIS A 103 6.01 -18.80 3.30
C HIS A 103 7.15 -18.55 4.30
N MET A 104 7.58 -17.28 4.41
CA MET A 104 8.53 -16.90 5.46
C MET A 104 7.89 -17.10 6.84
N PRO A 105 8.49 -17.89 7.74
CA PRO A 105 7.93 -18.15 9.06
C PRO A 105 7.90 -16.88 9.90
N PHE A 106 6.85 -16.72 10.69
CA PHE A 106 6.68 -15.61 11.63
C PHE A 106 6.15 -16.13 12.97
N LYS A 107 6.36 -15.35 14.04
CA LYS A 107 5.85 -15.71 15.38
C LYS A 107 4.33 -15.83 15.33
N GLY A 108 3.79 -17.02 15.60
CA GLY A 108 2.35 -17.27 15.57
C GLY A 108 1.84 -17.94 14.29
N CYS A 109 2.70 -18.22 13.30
CA CYS A 109 2.31 -18.84 12.02
C CYS A 109 1.67 -20.22 12.17
N GLU A 110 1.91 -20.92 13.28
CA GLU A 110 1.25 -22.19 13.62
C GLU A 110 -0.28 -22.06 13.76
N ASN A 111 -0.78 -20.87 14.12
CA ASN A 111 -2.21 -20.59 14.24
C ASN A 111 -2.88 -20.26 12.90
N TRP A 112 -2.09 -20.25 11.81
CA TRP A 112 -2.54 -19.90 10.47
C TRP A 112 -2.49 -21.11 9.51
N LYS A 113 -2.26 -22.33 10.01
CA LYS A 113 -2.24 -23.56 9.20
C LYS A 113 -3.63 -23.96 8.69
#